data_AF-A0A1Q9B1I5-F1
#
_entry.id   AF-A0A1Q9B1I5-F1
#
_cell.length_a   1.000
_cell.length_b   1.000
_cell.length_c   1.000
_cell.angle_alpha   90.00
_cell.angle_beta   90.00
_cell.angle_gamma   90.00
#
_symmetry.space_group_name_H-M   'P 1'
#
loop_
_entity.id
_entity.type
_entity.pdbx_description
1 polymer ?
#
loop_
_entity_poly.entity_id
_entity_poly.type
_entity_poly.pdbx_seq_one_letter_code
_entity_poly.pdbx_strand_id
1 'polypeptide(L)'
;MAAIDLNSDLGESYGAWTMGDDAAMLAIVSSANIACGFHAGDPQGIHRTVKAAASDGCAIGAHVSYPNRVGFGRRDLDATYDERLPWTYSGRTNS
;
A
#
# COMPACT_ATOMS: atom_id res chain seq x y z
N MET A 1 -17.56 13.74 20.07
CA MET A 1 -18.24 13.61 18.76
C MET A 1 -17.94 12.22 18.23
N ALA A 2 -18.87 11.60 17.48
CA ALA A 2 -18.55 10.38 16.76
C ALA A 2 -17.63 10.71 15.57
N ALA A 3 -16.62 9.89 15.33
CA ALA A 3 -15.68 10.01 14.21
C ALA A 3 -15.61 8.67 13.47
N ILE A 4 -15.34 8.72 12.16
CA ILE A 4 -15.19 7.55 11.28
C ILE A 4 -13.82 7.67 10.61
N ASP A 5 -13.11 6.54 10.49
CA ASP A 5 -11.91 6.44 9.67
C ASP A 5 -12.30 6.25 8.19
N LEU A 6 -11.70 7.05 7.32
CA LEU A 6 -11.76 6.86 5.88
C LEU A 6 -10.36 6.47 5.41
N ASN A 7 -10.25 5.34 4.73
CA ASN A 7 -8.98 4.84 4.20
C ASN A 7 -9.01 4.69 2.68
N SER A 8 -7.82 4.71 2.09
CA SER A 8 -7.60 4.37 0.68
C SER A 8 -6.28 3.60 0.52
N ASP A 9 -6.24 2.74 -0.50
CA ASP A 9 -5.01 2.10 -0.96
C ASP A 9 -4.25 3.10 -1.84
N LEU A 10 -2.95 3.29 -1.54
CA LEU A 10 -2.11 4.34 -2.14
C LEU A 10 -0.69 3.80 -2.42
N GLY A 11 0.10 4.56 -3.19
CA GLY A 11 1.46 4.17 -3.53
C GLY A 11 1.51 2.98 -4.48
N GLU A 12 0.45 2.77 -5.25
CA GLU A 12 0.28 1.62 -6.14
C GLU A 12 0.88 1.83 -7.54
N SER A 13 1.53 2.98 -7.78
CA SER A 13 2.32 3.20 -9.00
C SER A 13 3.55 2.29 -9.04
N TYR A 14 4.06 1.95 -10.22
CA TYR A 14 5.25 1.11 -10.38
C TYR A 14 6.11 1.52 -11.58
N GLY A 15 7.34 1.98 -11.31
CA GLY A 15 8.25 2.41 -12.37
C GLY A 15 7.68 3.58 -13.16
N ALA A 16 7.50 3.42 -14.47
CA ALA A 16 6.90 4.45 -15.32
C ALA A 16 5.37 4.42 -15.35
N TRP A 17 4.73 3.43 -14.72
CA TRP A 17 3.28 3.28 -14.71
C TRP A 17 2.68 3.97 -13.48
N THR A 18 1.72 4.87 -13.73
CA THR A 18 1.01 5.62 -12.70
C THR A 18 -0.36 5.01 -12.43
N MET A 19 -0.69 4.85 -11.16
CA MET A 19 -2.00 4.42 -10.67
C MET A 19 -2.55 5.46 -9.70
N GLY A 20 -3.83 5.81 -9.88
CA GLY A 20 -4.56 6.71 -8.98
C GLY A 20 -4.05 8.15 -8.96
N ASP A 21 -4.58 8.90 -8.00
CA ASP A 21 -4.13 10.24 -7.63
C ASP A 21 -3.92 10.29 -6.12
N ASP A 22 -2.74 9.83 -5.68
CA ASP A 22 -2.43 9.69 -4.26
C ASP A 22 -2.52 11.03 -3.52
N ALA A 23 -2.11 12.12 -4.16
CA ALA A 23 -2.12 13.45 -3.55
C ALA A 23 -3.56 13.94 -3.31
N ALA A 24 -4.46 13.75 -4.29
CA ALA A 24 -5.86 14.09 -4.11
C ALA A 24 -6.51 13.24 -3.01
N MET A 25 -6.17 11.95 -2.92
CA MET A 25 -6.73 11.06 -1.90
C MET A 25 -6.24 11.38 -0.49
N LEU A 26 -4.96 11.70 -0.31
CA LEU A 26 -4.39 12.07 0.99
C LEU A 26 -5.03 13.33 1.59
N ALA A 27 -5.54 14.24 0.76
CA ALA A 27 -6.30 15.40 1.22
C ALA A 27 -7.70 15.05 1.77
N ILE A 28 -8.15 13.80 1.65
CA ILE A 28 -9.51 13.35 1.98
C ILE A 28 -9.50 12.29 3.09
N VAL A 29 -8.54 11.35 3.06
CA VAL A 29 -8.53 10.18 3.94
C VAL A 29 -7.89 10.47 5.31
N SER A 30 -8.23 9.68 6.31
CA SER A 30 -7.56 9.67 7.62
C SER A 30 -6.50 8.57 7.73
N SER A 31 -6.59 7.53 6.89
CA SER A 31 -5.62 6.42 6.85
C SER A 31 -5.20 6.08 5.42
N ALA A 32 -3.94 5.73 5.24
CA ALA A 32 -3.32 5.37 3.96
C ALA A 32 -2.76 3.94 4.02
N ASN A 33 -3.32 3.02 3.22
CA ASN A 33 -2.78 1.67 3.07
C ASN A 33 -1.77 1.69 1.92
N ILE A 34 -0.48 1.69 2.23
CA ILE A 34 0.57 1.90 1.22
C ILE A 34 1.09 0.56 0.71
N ALA A 35 1.16 0.40 -0.62
CA ALA A 35 1.64 -0.81 -1.28
C ALA A 35 3.04 -1.22 -0.82
N CYS A 36 3.31 -2.53 -0.80
CA CYS A 36 4.55 -3.09 -0.25
C CYS A 36 5.51 -3.69 -1.28
N GLY A 37 5.26 -3.51 -2.58
CA GLY A 37 6.19 -3.91 -3.65
C GLY A 37 5.84 -5.18 -4.42
N PHE A 38 4.87 -5.95 -3.94
CA PHE A 38 4.47 -7.23 -4.53
C PHE A 38 3.44 -7.07 -5.64
N HIS A 39 2.23 -6.62 -5.34
CA HIS A 39 1.24 -6.30 -6.38
C HIS A 39 1.54 -4.97 -7.08
N ALA A 40 2.09 -4.01 -6.35
CA ALA A 40 2.29 -2.64 -6.77
C ALA A 40 3.33 -1.94 -5.87
N GLY A 41 3.73 -0.72 -6.25
CA GLY A 41 4.71 0.09 -5.50
C GLY A 41 6.15 -0.26 -5.86
N ASP A 42 6.94 0.74 -6.25
CA ASP A 42 8.40 0.63 -6.25
C ASP A 42 8.98 1.35 -5.02
N PRO A 43 10.21 1.02 -4.57
CA PRO A 43 10.76 1.58 -3.34
C PRO A 43 10.76 3.11 -3.28
N GLN A 44 10.96 3.79 -4.42
CA GLN A 44 10.95 5.25 -4.46
C GLN A 44 9.52 5.80 -4.38
N GLY A 45 8.58 5.20 -5.12
CA GLY A 45 7.15 5.56 -5.07
C GLY A 45 6.55 5.36 -3.68
N ILE A 46 6.82 4.21 -3.05
CA ILE A 46 6.39 3.89 -1.69
C ILE A 46 6.94 4.94 -0.71
N HIS A 47 8.24 5.23 -0.77
CA HIS A 47 8.85 6.23 0.12
C HIS A 47 8.23 7.62 -0.03
N ARG A 48 7.97 8.06 -1.27
CA ARG A 48 7.28 9.34 -1.53
C ARG A 48 5.88 9.37 -0.91
N THR A 49 5.12 8.29 -1.08
CA THR A 49 3.74 8.16 -0.56
C THR A 49 3.73 8.16 0.96
N VAL A 50 4.63 7.41 1.60
CA VAL A 50 4.79 7.39 3.08
C VAL A 50 5.07 8.80 3.60
N LYS A 51 6.01 9.51 2.95
CA LYS A 51 6.37 10.87 3.36
C LYS A 51 5.20 11.84 3.21
N ALA A 52 4.44 11.75 2.11
CA ALA A 52 3.27 12.58 1.88
C ALA A 52 2.17 12.29 2.92
N ALA A 53 1.83 11.01 3.13
CA ALA A 53 0.84 10.60 4.13
C ALA A 53 1.19 11.06 5.55
N ALA A 54 2.46 10.94 5.95
CA ALA A 54 2.93 11.44 7.23
C ALA A 54 2.84 12.96 7.35
N SER A 55 3.09 13.69 6.25
CA SER A 55 3.01 15.15 6.22
C SER A 55 1.56 15.65 6.33
N ASP A 56 0.62 14.91 5.74
CA ASP A 56 -0.82 15.19 5.78
C ASP A 56 -1.50 14.65 7.05
N GLY A 57 -0.75 14.02 7.95
CA GLY A 57 -1.24 13.52 9.23
C GLY A 57 -2.09 12.24 9.14
N CYS A 58 -2.02 11.52 8.03
CA CYS A 58 -2.70 10.23 7.86
C CYS A 58 -2.04 9.14 8.71
N ALA A 59 -2.84 8.23 9.26
CA ALA A 59 -2.32 6.97 9.79
C ALA A 59 -1.81 6.09 8.64
N ILE A 60 -0.64 5.47 8.80
CA ILE A 60 0.00 4.68 7.73
C ILE A 60 -0.16 3.20 8.02
N GLY A 61 -0.72 2.47 7.07
CA GLY A 61 -0.88 1.02 7.08
C GLY A 61 -0.11 0.33 5.95
N ALA A 62 0.22 -0.94 6.13
CA ALA A 62 0.83 -1.76 5.10
C ALA A 62 -0.24 -2.45 4.24
N HIS A 63 -0.22 -2.21 2.92
CA HIS A 63 -1.08 -2.88 1.96
C HIS A 63 -0.35 -4.09 1.34
N VAL A 64 -0.27 -5.16 2.13
CA VAL A 64 0.38 -6.42 1.75
C VAL A 64 -0.47 -7.20 0.74
N SER A 65 0.18 -7.92 -0.15
CA SER A 65 -0.49 -8.65 -1.23
C SER A 65 0.27 -9.90 -1.64
N TYR A 66 -0.36 -10.73 -2.48
CA TYR A 66 0.32 -11.80 -3.18
C TYR A 66 1.46 -11.26 -4.07
N PRO A 67 2.57 -12.02 -4.24
CA PRO A 67 3.67 -11.66 -5.13
C PRO A 67 3.29 -11.83 -6.62
N ASN A 68 2.26 -11.11 -7.06
CA ASN A 68 1.69 -11.19 -8.39
C ASN A 68 1.41 -9.79 -8.95
N ARG A 69 2.47 -9.11 -9.38
CA ARG A 69 2.38 -7.77 -9.96
C ARG A 69 1.53 -7.71 -11.22
N VAL A 70 1.70 -8.66 -12.13
CA VAL A 70 0.97 -8.69 -13.42
C VAL A 70 -0.54 -8.85 -13.20
N GLY A 71 -0.94 -9.58 -12.17
CA GLY A 71 -2.34 -9.71 -11.75
C GLY A 71 -2.78 -8.66 -10.74
N PHE A 72 -1.94 -7.67 -10.41
CA PHE A 72 -2.19 -6.65 -9.38
C PHE A 72 -2.62 -7.25 -8.02
N GLY A 73 -2.09 -8.44 -7.68
CA GLY A 73 -2.46 -9.14 -6.45
C GLY A 73 -3.92 -9.62 -6.41
N ARG A 74 -4.69 -9.47 -7.49
CA ARG A 74 -6.13 -9.80 -7.57
C ARG A 74 -6.42 -11.22 -8.09
N ARG A 75 -5.40 -12.05 -8.22
CA ARG A 75 -5.56 -13.47 -8.56
C ARG A 75 -5.13 -14.30 -7.36
N ASP A 76 -5.99 -15.23 -6.99
CA ASP A 76 -5.69 -16.16 -5.91
C ASP A 76 -4.44 -16.97 -6.25
N LEU A 77 -3.56 -17.08 -5.26
CA LEU A 77 -2.46 -18.03 -5.26
C LEU A 77 -2.80 -19.12 -4.25
N ASP A 78 -2.81 -20.37 -4.70
CA ASP A 78 -2.94 -21.52 -3.82
C ASP A 78 -1.63 -21.72 -3.05
N ALA A 79 -1.48 -20.93 -1.99
CA ALA A 79 -0.32 -20.90 -1.13
C ALA A 79 -0.69 -21.38 0.27
N THR A 80 0.19 -22.16 0.87
CA THR A 80 0.11 -22.57 2.27
C THR A 80 0.33 -21.40 3.23
N TYR A 81 0.03 -21.60 4.51
CA TYR A 81 0.29 -20.59 5.53
C TYR A 81 1.78 -20.22 5.63
N ASP A 82 2.67 -21.23 5.55
CA ASP A 82 4.12 -21.04 5.63
C ASP A 82 4.66 -20.26 4.43
N GLU A 83 4.02 -20.35 3.26
CA GLU A 83 4.36 -19.53 2.09
C GLU A 83 3.83 -18.09 2.22
N ARG A 84 2.64 -17.90 2.80
CA ARG A 84 2.01 -16.57 2.97
C ARG A 84 2.64 -15.73 4.07
N LEU A 85 3.15 -16.39 5.10
CA LEU A 85 3.78 -15.77 6.26
C LEU A 85 4.89 -14.78 5.82
N PRO A 86 5.94 -15.21 5.10
CA PRO A 86 7.00 -14.30 4.64
C PRO A 86 6.49 -13.07 3.92
N TRP A 87 5.47 -13.19 3.05
CA TRP A 87 4.94 -12.07 2.28
C TRP A 87 4.28 -11.00 3.15
N THR A 88 3.59 -11.45 4.21
CA THR A 88 2.96 -10.55 5.18
C THR A 88 4.02 -9.82 6.01
N TYR A 89 5.09 -10.52 6.42
CA TYR A 89 6.16 -9.92 7.23
C TYR A 89 7.11 -9.04 6.42
N SER A 90 7.39 -9.36 5.15
CA SER A 90 8.19 -8.51 4.27
C SER A 90 7.49 -7.19 3.94
N GLY A 91 6.16 -7.18 3.97
CA GLY A 91 5.36 -5.98 3.73
C GLY A 91 5.17 -5.07 4.94
N ARG A 92 5.54 -5.51 6.16
CA ARG A 92 5.67 -4.59 7.29
C ARG A 92 6.90 -3.72 7.07
N THR A 93 6.70 -2.57 6.44
CA THR A 93 7.73 -1.53 6.40
C THR A 93 8.12 -1.22 7.85
N ASN A 94 9.41 -1.36 8.17
CA ASN A 94 9.96 -1.01 9.47
C ASN A 94 9.74 0.50 9.65
N SER A 95 8.75 0.88 10.46
CA SER A 95 8.49 2.25 10.91
C SER A 95 9.68 2.80 11.68
#